data_AF-A0A942SFB7-F1
#
_entry.id   AF-A0A942SFB7-F1
#
_cell.length_a   1.000
_cell.length_b   1.000
_cell.length_c   1.000
_cell.angle_alpha   90.00
_cell.angle_beta   90.00
_cell.angle_gamma   90.00
#
_symmetry.space_group_name_H-M   'P 1'
#
loop_
_entity.id
_entity.type
_entity.pdbx_description
1 polymer ?
#
loop_
_entity_poly.entity_id
_entity_poly.type
_entity_poly.pdbx_seq_one_letter_code
_entity_poly.pdbx_strand_id
1 'polypeptide(L)' 'MPNHSIEQLQGIASHLGVPGFQSDASQTQLIRAIQRFNNDEQCFATEKRHDCAQLCEWRRDCRKLKAVWLR' A
#
# COMPACT_ATOMS: atom_id res chain seq x y z
N MET A 1 5.32 -3.87 -13.48
CA MET A 1 4.16 -4.24 -12.64
C MET A 1 3.36 -2.98 -12.35
N PRO A 2 2.02 -3.04 -12.45
CA PRO A 2 1.16 -1.90 -12.81
C PRO A 2 0.63 -1.14 -11.58
N ASN A 3 0.05 0.03 -11.86
CA ASN A 3 -0.62 0.92 -10.92
C ASN A 3 -1.84 0.18 -10.33
N HIS A 4 -1.74 -0.37 -9.11
CA HIS A 4 -2.85 -1.13 -8.52
C HIS A 4 -4.01 -0.20 -8.17
N SER A 5 -5.18 -0.43 -8.78
CA SER A 5 -6.42 0.27 -8.42
C SER A 5 -6.87 -0.15 -7.01
N ILE A 6 -7.75 0.63 -6.39
CA ILE A 6 -8.32 0.29 -5.07
C ILE A 6 -8.99 -1.08 -5.10
N GLU A 7 -9.72 -1.40 -6.17
CA GLU A 7 -10.39 -2.69 -6.37
C GLU A 7 -9.38 -3.85 -6.44
N GLN A 8 -8.24 -3.66 -7.12
CA GLN A 8 -7.19 -4.68 -7.17
C GLN A 8 -6.58 -4.91 -5.78
N LEU A 9 -6.34 -3.85 -5.01
CA LEU A 9 -5.82 -3.96 -3.65
C LEU A 9 -6.82 -4.62 -2.70
N GLN A 10 -8.12 -4.35 -2.86
CA GLN A 10 -9.17 -5.06 -2.14
C GLN A 10 -9.21 -6.55 -2.50
N GLY A 11 -9.04 -6.88 -3.79
CA GLY A 11 -8.92 -8.27 -4.25
C GLY A 11 -7.72 -8.98 -3.62
N ILE A 12 -6.55 -8.33 -3.58
CA ILE A 12 -5.35 -8.87 -2.93
C ILE A 12 -5.58 -9.05 -1.42
N ALA A 13 -6.12 -8.03 -0.74
CA ALA A 13 -6.42 -8.10 0.69
C ALA A 13 -7.41 -9.22 1.03
N SER A 14 -8.44 -9.40 0.19
CA SER A 14 -9.42 -10.47 0.30
C SER A 14 -8.78 -11.84 0.09
N HIS A 15 -7.95 -11.97 -0.95
CA HIS A 15 -7.26 -13.22 -1.27
C HIS A 15 -6.28 -13.65 -0.18
N LEU A 16 -5.58 -12.67 0.42
CA LEU A 16 -4.68 -12.89 1.54
C LEU A 16 -5.43 -13.13 2.87
N GLY A 17 -6.74 -12.88 2.94
CA GLY A 17 -7.51 -13.00 4.17
C GLY A 17 -7.19 -11.93 5.20
N VAL A 18 -6.76 -10.74 4.78
CA VAL A 18 -6.44 -9.61 5.66
C VAL A 18 -7.72 -9.20 6.42
N PRO A 19 -7.80 -9.33 7.75
CA PRO A 19 -9.01 -8.98 8.47
C PRO A 19 -9.15 -7.46 8.61
N GLY A 20 -10.35 -6.93 8.37
CA GLY A 20 -10.71 -5.56 8.73
C GLY A 20 -10.40 -4.45 7.72
N PHE A 21 -10.18 -4.77 6.44
CA PHE A 21 -10.24 -3.72 5.40
C PHE A 21 -11.70 -3.35 5.16
N GLN A 22 -12.04 -2.09 5.39
CA GLN A 22 -13.37 -1.57 5.05
C GLN A 22 -13.45 -1.31 3.54
N SER A 23 -14.66 -1.40 2.97
CA SER A 23 -14.91 -1.08 1.56
C SER A 23 -14.45 0.32 1.17
N ASP A 24 -14.41 1.24 2.14
CA ASP A 24 -14.07 2.65 1.95
C ASP A 24 -12.59 2.94 2.28
N ALA A 25 -11.78 1.89 2.48
CA ALA A 25 -10.37 2.05 2.78
C ALA A 25 -9.62 2.69 1.59
N SER A 26 -8.88 3.76 1.89
CA SER A 26 -7.99 4.40 0.93
C SER A 26 -6.93 3.42 0.43
N GLN A 27 -6.41 3.68 -0.77
CA GLN A 27 -5.29 2.93 -1.36
C GLN A 27 -4.15 2.71 -0.35
N THR A 28 -3.79 3.76 0.40
CA THR A 28 -2.74 3.72 1.44
C THR A 28 -3.09 2.78 2.59
N GLN A 29 -4.34 2.77 3.05
CA GLN A 29 -4.77 1.90 4.15
C GLN A 29 -4.77 0.43 3.74
N LEU A 30 -5.27 0.11 2.54
CA LEU A 30 -5.27 -1.25 2.00
C LEU A 30 -3.86 -1.82 1.88
N ILE A 31 -2.98 -1.02 1.29
CA ILE A 31 -1.57 -1.30 1.19
C ILE A 31 -0.96 -1.52 2.58
N ARG A 32 -1.08 -0.59 3.53
CA ARG A 32 -0.50 -0.79 4.86
C ARG A 32 -1.04 -2.02 5.59
N ALA A 33 -2.30 -2.38 5.37
CA ALA A 33 -2.91 -3.59 5.90
C ALA A 33 -2.27 -4.85 5.29
N ILE A 34 -2.05 -4.88 3.98
CA ILE A 34 -1.35 -5.99 3.30
C ILE A 34 0.13 -6.06 3.75
N GLN A 35 0.82 -4.93 3.91
CA GLN A 35 2.19 -4.89 4.47
C GLN A 35 2.24 -5.49 5.88
N ARG A 36 1.32 -5.06 6.74
CA ARG A 36 1.20 -5.61 8.10
C ARG A 36 0.92 -7.11 8.10
N PHE A 37 0.09 -7.59 7.17
CA PHE A 37 -0.22 -9.00 7.03
C PHE A 37 1.00 -9.82 6.60
N ASN A 38 1.80 -9.31 5.67
CA ASN A 38 3.05 -9.93 5.22
C ASN A 38 4.19 -9.81 6.25
N ASN A 39 3.91 -9.28 7.45
CA ASN A 39 4.91 -8.98 8.48
C ASN A 39 5.99 -8.00 8.01
N ASP A 40 5.67 -7.22 6.97
CA ASP A 40 6.49 -6.16 6.43
C ASP A 40 6.26 -4.86 7.22
N GLU A 41 7.30 -4.03 7.27
CA GLU A 41 7.17 -2.70 7.82
C GLU A 41 6.25 -1.83 6.95
N GLN A 42 5.35 -1.08 7.58
CA GLN A 42 4.38 -0.20 6.92
C GLN A 42 5.07 1.06 6.33
N CYS A 43 5.86 0.87 5.27
CA CYS A 43 6.67 1.91 4.65
C CYS A 43 5.89 2.73 3.61
N PHE A 44 4.68 2.30 3.21
CA PHE A 44 3.96 2.98 2.14
C PHE A 44 3.41 4.35 2.54
N ALA A 45 3.75 5.36 1.73
CA ALA A 45 3.39 6.77 1.93
C ALA A 45 3.76 7.29 3.35
N THR A 46 4.84 6.74 3.93
CA THR A 46 5.47 7.26 5.15
C THR A 46 6.89 7.72 4.84
N GLU A 47 7.55 8.38 5.80
CA GLU A 47 8.96 8.77 5.68
C GLU A 47 9.89 7.55 5.58
N LYS A 48 9.46 6.40 6.12
CA LYS A 48 10.18 5.11 6.05
C LYS A 48 10.28 4.53 4.63
N ARG A 49 9.65 5.14 3.62
CA ARG A 49 9.82 4.78 2.20
C ARG A 49 11.28 4.86 1.72
N HIS A 50 12.08 5.68 2.38
CA HIS A 50 13.50 5.86 2.08
C HIS A 50 14.34 4.72 2.66
N ASP A 51 13.88 4.14 3.78
CA ASP A 51 14.54 3.07 4.53
C ASP A 51 14.05 1.66 4.17
N CYS A 52 13.07 1.54 3.26
CA CYS A 52 12.58 0.26 2.78
C CYS A 52 13.71 -0.54 2.08
N ALA A 53 14.33 -1.44 2.84
CA ALA A 53 15.60 -2.09 2.53
C ALA A 53 15.51 -3.42 1.75
N GLN A 54 14.31 -3.85 1.36
CA GLN A 54 14.09 -5.12 0.67
C GLN A 54 13.13 -4.96 -0.50
N LEU A 55 12.97 -6.01 -1.30
CA LEU A 55 12.07 -6.16 -2.45
C LEU A 55 10.60 -5.87 -2.08
N CYS A 56 10.27 -4.61 -1.79
CA CYS A 56 8.90 -4.17 -1.60
C CYS A 56 8.26 -4.00 -2.97
N GLU A 57 7.25 -4.83 -3.22
CA GLU A 57 6.44 -4.80 -4.44
C GLU A 57 5.90 -3.40 -4.76
N TRP A 58 5.71 -2.57 -3.72
CA TRP A 58 5.09 -1.25 -3.87
C TRP A 58 6.08 -0.10 -3.86
N ARG A 59 7.39 -0.37 -3.86
CA ARG A 59 8.44 0.65 -3.87
C ARG A 59 8.26 1.65 -5.01
N ARG A 60 7.75 1.21 -6.17
CA ARG A 60 7.51 2.05 -7.34
C ARG A 60 6.41 3.09 -7.11
N ASP A 61 5.31 2.71 -6.45
CA ASP A 61 4.21 3.62 -6.14
C ASP A 61 4.45 4.40 -4.85
N CYS A 62 5.15 3.80 -3.88
CA CYS A 62 5.53 4.45 -2.63
C CYS A 62 6.45 5.66 -2.83
N ARG A 63 7.29 5.63 -3.88
CA ARG A 63 8.21 6.73 -4.24
C ARG A 63 7.64 7.69 -5.28
N LYS A 64 6.46 7.43 -5.85
CA LYS A 64 5.80 8.43 -6.69
C LYS A 64 5.47 9.63 -5.81
N LEU A 65 6.05 10.77 -6.15
CA LEU A 65 5.63 12.05 -5.61
C LEU A 65 4.19 12.29 -6.07
N LYS A 66 3.21 12.01 -5.21
CA LYS A 66 1.89 12.63 -5.37
C LYS A 66 2.10 14.11 -5.10
N ALA A 67 2.22 14.89 -6.17
CA ALA A 67 2.17 16.34 -6.08
C ALA A 67 0.87 16.70 -5.37
N VAL A 68 0.96 17.19 -4.13
CA VAL A 68 -0.17 17.69 -3.35
C VAL A 68 -0.55 19.07 -3.92
N TRP A 69 -1.01 19.09 -5.17
CA TRP A 69 -1.50 20.29 -5.86
C TRP A 69 -2.99 20.12 -6.21
N LEU A 70 -3.77 19.68 -5.22
CA LEU A 70 -5.22 19.79 -5.21
C LEU A 70 -5.60 20.32 -3.83
N ARG A 71 -5.60 21.64 -3.70
CA ARG A 71 -6.40 22.38 -2.72
C ARG A 71 -7.65 22.86 -3.41
#